data_AF-A0A2J8PZH6-F1
#
_entry.id   AF-A0A2J8PZH6-F1
#
_cell.length_a   1.000
_cell.length_b   1.000
_cell.length_c   1.000
_cell.angle_alpha   90.00
_cell.angle_beta   90.00
_cell.angle_gamma   90.00
#
_symmetry.space_group_name_H-M   'P 1'
#
loop_
_entity.id
_entity.type
_entity.pdbx_description
1 polymer ?
#
loop_
_entity_poly.entity_id
_entity_poly.type
_entity_poly.pdbx_seq_one_letter_code
_entity_poly.pdbx_strand_id
1 'polypeptide(L)'
;MALVRGGWLWRQSSILRRWKRNWFALWLDGTLGYYHDETAQDEEDRVLIHFNVRDIKIGQECHDVQPPEGRSRDGLLTVNLREGGRLHLCAETKDDALAWKTALLEANSAPVRVYSPYQDYYEVVPPNAHEATYVRSYYGPPYAGPGVTHVIVR
;
A
#
# COMPACT_ATOMS: atom_id res chain seq x y z
N MET A 1 -0.33 -7.19 -13.53
CA MET A 1 -0.74 -6.49 -12.28
C MET A 1 -1.59 -5.31 -12.70
N ALA A 2 -2.74 -5.09 -12.08
CA ALA A 2 -3.62 -3.97 -12.42
C ALA A 2 -3.41 -2.81 -11.45
N LEU A 3 -3.25 -1.61 -12.01
CA LEU A 3 -2.97 -0.39 -11.28
C LEU A 3 -4.26 0.17 -10.68
N VAL A 4 -4.26 0.46 -9.39
CA VAL A 4 -5.37 1.14 -8.69
C VAL A 4 -5.21 2.65 -8.83
N ARG A 5 -4.01 3.14 -8.54
CA ARG A 5 -3.69 4.58 -8.58
C ARG A 5 -2.22 4.78 -8.92
N GLY A 6 -1.96 5.71 -9.83
CA GLY A 6 -0.61 6.19 -10.14
C GLY A 6 -0.54 7.70 -9.95
N GLY A 7 0.61 8.22 -9.48
CA GLY A 7 0.78 9.65 -9.35
C GLY A 7 2.14 10.06 -8.80
N TRP A 8 2.56 11.28 -9.12
CA TRP A 8 3.76 11.88 -8.54
C TRP A 8 3.53 12.29 -7.10
N LEU A 9 4.44 11.88 -6.22
CA LEU A 9 4.52 12.38 -4.86
C LEU A 9 5.97 12.69 -4.51
N TRP A 10 6.14 13.61 -3.57
CA TRP A 10 7.41 13.78 -2.91
C TRP A 10 7.53 12.76 -1.79
N ARG A 11 8.69 12.12 -1.68
CA ARG A 11 9.02 11.18 -0.63
C ARG A 11 10.23 11.66 0.14
N GLN A 12 10.18 11.57 1.46
CA GLN A 12 11.35 11.82 2.28
C GLN A 12 12.18 10.54 2.40
N SER A 13 13.47 10.63 2.08
CA SER A 13 14.42 9.53 2.30
C SER A 13 14.62 9.25 3.79
N SER A 14 14.70 7.97 4.17
CA SER A 14 14.87 7.54 5.56
C SER A 14 16.24 7.91 6.16
N ILE A 15 17.30 7.90 5.34
CA ILE A 15 18.68 8.14 5.78
C ILE A 15 19.01 9.64 5.76
N LEU A 16 18.87 10.29 4.61
CA LEU A 16 19.31 11.67 4.41
C LEU A 16 18.21 12.71 4.72
N ARG A 17 16.98 12.28 4.99
CA ARG A 17 15.81 13.16 5.22
C ARG A 17 15.55 14.19 4.11
N ARG A 18 16.04 13.92 2.90
CA ARG A 18 15.82 14.74 1.70
C ARG A 18 14.55 14.31 1.00
N TRP A 19 13.82 15.29 0.48
CA TRP A 19 12.65 15.09 -0.37
C TRP A 19 13.09 14.78 -1.80
N LYS A 20 12.55 13.70 -2.37
CA LYS A 20 12.70 13.33 -3.78
C LYS A 20 11.32 13.24 -4.42
N ARG A 21 11.19 13.67 -5.67
CA ARG A 21 9.96 13.42 -6.44
C ARG A 21 10.08 12.02 -7.03
N ASN A 22 9.08 11.18 -6.76
CA ASN A 22 9.00 9.81 -7.26
C ASN A 22 7.61 9.56 -7.85
N TRP A 23 7.51 8.68 -8.83
CA TRP A 23 6.24 8.16 -9.30
C TRP A 23 5.79 7.02 -8.41
N PHE A 24 4.60 7.13 -7.80
CA PHE A 24 4.02 6.09 -6.96
C PHE A 24 2.96 5.32 -7.74
N ALA A 25 2.98 3.99 -7.61
CA ALA A 25 1.99 3.09 -8.16
C ALA A 25 1.43 2.18 -7.06
N LEU A 26 0.13 2.31 -6.79
CA LEU A 26 -0.62 1.41 -5.93
C LEU A 26 -1.25 0.31 -6.78
N TRP A 27 -0.92 -0.93 -6.47
CA TRP A 27 -1.36 -2.11 -7.20
C TRP A 27 -2.53 -2.80 -6.51
N LEU A 28 -3.34 -3.54 -7.28
CA LEU A 28 -4.50 -4.29 -6.76
C LEU A 28 -4.14 -5.39 -5.76
N ASP A 29 -2.89 -5.86 -5.75
CA ASP A 29 -2.38 -6.80 -4.76
C ASP A 29 -2.10 -6.14 -3.39
N GLY A 30 -2.34 -4.83 -3.29
CA GLY A 30 -2.12 -4.04 -2.09
C GLY A 30 -0.64 -3.74 -1.84
N THR A 31 0.19 -3.74 -2.88
CA THR A 31 1.56 -3.22 -2.82
C THR A 31 1.63 -1.79 -3.36
N LEU A 32 2.45 -0.95 -2.73
CA LEU A 32 2.77 0.40 -3.17
C LEU A 32 4.24 0.43 -3.61
N GLY A 33 4.45 0.46 -4.93
CA GLY A 33 5.77 0.65 -5.52
C GLY A 33 6.05 2.12 -5.75
N TYR A 34 7.31 2.54 -5.60
CA TYR A 34 7.75 3.86 -6.04
C TYR A 34 8.98 3.76 -6.94
N TYR A 35 8.92 4.53 -8.02
CA TYR A 35 9.83 4.45 -9.15
C TYR A 35 10.54 5.79 -9.33
N HIS A 36 11.65 5.78 -10.06
CA HIS A 36 12.29 7.04 -10.46
C HIS A 36 11.34 7.85 -11.35
N ASP A 37 10.77 7.19 -12.36
CA ASP A 37 9.93 7.80 -13.39
C ASP A 37 8.64 7.02 -13.66
N GLU A 38 7.73 7.64 -14.41
CA GLU A 38 6.45 7.07 -14.87
C GLU A 38 6.59 5.78 -15.70
N THR A 39 7.78 5.50 -16.24
CA THR A 39 8.06 4.30 -17.03
C THR A 39 7.95 3.02 -16.20
N ALA A 40 7.96 3.12 -14.87
CA ALA A 40 7.88 2.01 -13.93
C ALA A 40 8.94 0.91 -14.17
N GLN A 41 10.05 1.26 -14.83
CA GLN A 41 11.15 0.33 -15.13
C GLN A 41 12.17 0.25 -13.99
N ASP A 42 12.47 1.38 -13.36
CA ASP A 42 13.40 1.47 -12.23
C ASP A 42 12.65 1.60 -10.91
N GLU A 43 12.33 0.45 -10.31
CA GLU A 43 11.75 0.36 -8.97
C GLU A 43 12.81 0.77 -7.94
N GLU A 44 12.56 1.87 -7.20
CA GLU A 44 13.47 2.26 -6.10
C GLU A 44 13.25 1.31 -4.93
N ASP A 45 11.98 1.03 -4.58
CA ASP A 45 11.58 0.05 -3.56
C ASP A 45 10.03 -0.11 -3.55
N ARG A 46 9.52 -1.12 -2.83
CA ARG A 46 8.12 -1.50 -2.78
C ARG A 46 7.68 -1.84 -1.36
N VAL A 47 6.55 -1.27 -0.95
CA VAL A 47 6.01 -1.43 0.40
C VAL A 47 4.68 -2.17 0.35
N LEU A 48 4.52 -3.18 1.21
CA LEU A 48 3.22 -3.82 1.41
C LEU A 48 2.30 -2.85 2.15
N ILE A 49 1.15 -2.52 1.55
CA ILE A 49 0.09 -1.71 2.14
C ILE A 49 -1.00 -2.60 2.73
N HIS A 50 -1.30 -3.72 2.07
CA HIS A 50 -2.31 -4.67 2.51
C HIS A 50 -2.04 -5.14 3.95
N PHE A 51 -2.99 -4.89 4.83
CA PHE A 51 -2.93 -5.17 6.27
C PHE A 51 -1.72 -4.61 7.03
N ASN A 52 -0.92 -3.74 6.42
CA ASN A 52 0.31 -3.23 7.02
C ASN A 52 0.18 -1.76 7.44
N VAL A 53 -0.86 -1.04 7.00
CA VAL A 53 -1.07 0.35 7.43
C VAL A 53 -1.80 0.38 8.77
N ARG A 54 -1.15 0.95 9.78
CA ARG A 54 -1.72 1.19 11.11
C ARG A 54 -2.55 2.48 11.13
N ASP A 55 -1.98 3.57 10.61
CA ASP A 55 -2.68 4.85 10.50
C ASP A 55 -2.08 5.70 9.36
N ILE A 56 -2.85 6.71 8.91
CA ILE A 56 -2.38 7.70 7.94
C ILE A 56 -2.74 9.10 8.45
N LYS A 57 -1.71 9.91 8.68
CA LYS A 57 -1.81 11.31 9.10
C LYS A 57 -1.69 12.25 7.90
N ILE A 58 -2.42 13.36 7.90
CA ILE A 58 -2.36 14.38 6.85
C ILE A 58 -2.12 15.78 7.42
N GLY A 59 -1.41 16.62 6.67
CA GLY A 59 -1.40 18.05 6.89
C GLY A 59 -0.77 18.42 8.22
N GLN A 60 -1.55 19.08 9.08
CA GLN A 60 -1.09 19.48 10.42
C GLN A 60 -0.87 18.29 11.37
N GLU A 61 -1.49 17.14 11.12
CA GLU A 61 -1.28 15.92 11.93
C GLU A 61 0.16 15.37 11.77
N CYS A 62 0.85 15.75 10.69
CA CYS A 62 2.24 15.41 10.43
C CYS A 62 3.19 16.34 11.20
N HIS A 63 3.21 16.24 12.54
CA HIS A 63 4.03 17.12 13.39
C HIS A 63 5.53 16.93 13.21
N ASP A 64 5.98 15.70 12.95
CA ASP A 64 7.39 15.30 12.96
C ASP A 64 8.14 15.64 11.66
N VAL A 65 7.43 16.19 10.65
CA VAL A 65 7.96 16.39 9.30
C VAL A 65 7.62 17.78 8.78
N GLN A 66 8.59 18.40 8.10
CA GLN A 66 8.41 19.65 7.39
C GLN A 66 8.19 19.38 5.89
N PRO A 67 7.29 20.14 5.23
CA PRO A 67 7.07 20.00 3.80
C PRO A 67 8.33 20.38 3.00
N PRO A 68 8.47 19.88 1.77
CA PRO A 68 9.54 20.32 0.87
C PRO A 68 9.44 21.82 0.57
N GLU A 69 10.57 22.44 0.19
CA GLU A 69 10.63 23.87 -0.12
C GLU A 69 9.57 24.26 -1.18
N GLY A 70 8.82 25.32 -0.89
CA GLY A 70 7.76 25.81 -1.76
C GLY A 70 6.46 25.01 -1.74
N ARG A 71 6.31 24.00 -0.87
CA ARG A 71 5.06 23.22 -0.73
C ARG A 71 4.31 23.55 0.57
N SER A 72 2.98 23.48 0.48
CA SER A 72 2.12 23.65 1.66
C SER A 72 2.22 22.43 2.58
N ARG A 73 2.11 22.69 3.89
CA ARG A 73 1.97 21.63 4.88
C ARG A 73 0.73 20.77 4.63
N ASP A 74 -0.33 21.33 4.05
CA ASP A 74 -1.59 20.62 3.82
C ASP A 74 -1.48 19.43 2.86
N GLY A 75 -0.44 19.41 2.01
CA GLY A 75 -0.13 18.27 1.14
C GLY A 75 0.65 17.14 1.81
N LEU A 76 1.11 17.31 3.06
CA LEU A 76 1.86 16.26 3.76
C LEU A 76 0.98 15.07 4.09
N LEU A 77 1.55 13.87 3.96
CA LEU A 77 0.93 12.62 4.32
C LEU A 77 1.97 11.71 4.96
N THR A 78 1.67 11.17 6.14
CA THR A 78 2.53 10.17 6.81
C THR A 78 1.77 8.87 6.96
N VAL A 79 2.28 7.82 6.32
CA VAL A 79 1.77 6.45 6.44
C VAL A 79 2.55 5.74 7.54
N ASN A 80 1.89 5.34 8.62
CA ASN A 80 2.48 4.56 9.68
C ASN A 80 2.17 3.08 9.47
N LEU A 81 3.21 2.26 9.37
CA LEU A 81 3.12 0.82 9.16
C LEU A 81 3.15 0.06 10.50
N ARG A 82 2.64 -1.17 10.53
CA ARG A 82 2.51 -1.97 11.76
C ARG A 82 3.86 -2.32 12.39
N GLU A 83 4.87 -2.62 11.59
CA GLU A 83 6.23 -2.96 12.06
C GLU A 83 7.09 -1.73 12.42
N GLY A 84 6.46 -0.57 12.64
CA GLY A 84 7.16 0.68 13.01
C GLY A 84 7.77 1.43 11.82
N GLY A 85 7.68 0.89 10.61
CA GLY A 85 8.01 1.59 9.38
C GLY A 85 7.12 2.83 9.19
N ARG A 86 7.68 3.91 8.63
CA ARG A 86 6.93 5.13 8.32
C ARG A 86 7.34 5.64 6.96
N LEU A 87 6.34 6.02 6.16
CA LEU A 87 6.56 6.71 4.90
C LEU A 87 6.10 8.15 5.03
N HIS A 88 7.01 9.08 4.77
CA HIS A 88 6.69 10.50 4.72
C HIS A 88 6.58 10.95 3.27
N LEU A 89 5.38 11.38 2.92
CA LEU A 89 4.97 11.77 1.58
C LEU A 89 4.49 13.22 1.58
N CYS A 90 4.57 13.88 0.42
CA CYS A 90 3.92 15.17 0.18
C CYS A 90 3.31 15.18 -1.21
N ALA A 91 2.00 15.39 -1.28
CA ALA A 91 1.29 15.63 -2.52
C ALA A 91 1.38 17.11 -2.94
N GLU A 92 0.94 17.41 -4.16
CA GLU A 92 0.93 18.78 -4.66
C GLU A 92 -0.16 19.63 -4.00
N THR A 93 -1.31 19.01 -3.74
CA THR A 93 -2.48 19.63 -3.13
C THR A 93 -2.97 18.83 -1.93
N LYS A 94 -3.80 19.47 -1.09
CA LYS A 94 -4.50 18.81 0.01
C LYS A 94 -5.44 17.71 -0.49
N ASP A 95 -6.13 17.96 -1.59
CA ASP A 95 -7.10 17.02 -2.16
C ASP A 95 -6.40 15.77 -2.71
N ASP A 96 -5.23 15.94 -3.32
CA ASP A 96 -4.39 14.80 -3.73
C ASP A 96 -3.93 13.97 -2.54
N ALA A 97 -3.50 14.62 -1.44
CA ALA A 97 -3.12 13.92 -0.22
C ALA A 97 -4.29 13.12 0.37
N LEU A 98 -5.50 13.69 0.37
CA LEU A 98 -6.71 13.00 0.81
C LEU A 98 -7.04 11.81 -0.10
N ALA A 99 -6.96 11.99 -1.41
CA ALA A 99 -7.22 10.92 -2.37
C ALA A 99 -6.22 9.76 -2.23
N TRP A 100 -4.94 10.06 -1.94
CA TRP A 100 -3.94 9.04 -1.61
C TRP A 100 -4.23 8.34 -0.28
N LYS A 101 -4.63 9.06 0.77
CA LYS A 101 -5.03 8.44 2.05
C LYS A 101 -6.20 7.47 1.86
N THR A 102 -7.25 7.89 1.15
CA THR A 102 -8.40 7.03 0.89
C THR A 102 -7.99 5.77 0.14
N ALA A 103 -7.22 5.91 -0.95
CA ALA A 103 -6.76 4.77 -1.74
C ALA A 103 -5.90 3.79 -0.91
N LEU A 104 -5.01 4.30 -0.05
CA LEU A 104 -4.18 3.47 0.81
C LEU A 104 -4.98 2.76 1.91
N LEU A 105 -5.98 3.41 2.51
CA LEU A 105 -6.86 2.79 3.49
C LEU A 105 -7.76 1.72 2.86
N GLU A 106 -8.25 1.97 1.63
CA GLU A 106 -8.99 0.99 0.85
C GLU A 106 -8.12 -0.22 0.50
N ALA A 107 -6.89 0.01 0.01
CA ALA A 107 -5.95 -1.08 -0.28
C ALA A 107 -5.51 -1.84 0.98
N ASN A 108 -5.38 -1.16 2.13
CA ASN A 108 -5.08 -1.80 3.41
C ASN A 108 -6.19 -2.74 3.89
N SER A 109 -7.46 -2.40 3.59
CA SER A 109 -8.64 -3.15 4.01
C SER A 109 -9.22 -4.06 2.93
N ALA A 110 -8.62 -4.07 1.73
CA ALA A 110 -9.11 -4.82 0.59
C ALA A 110 -9.29 -6.32 0.96
N PRO A 111 -10.46 -6.91 0.66
CA PRO A 111 -10.69 -8.32 0.96
C PRO A 111 -9.76 -9.20 0.14
N VAL A 112 -9.30 -10.30 0.74
CA VAL A 112 -8.57 -11.33 0.01
C VAL A 112 -9.56 -11.99 -0.96
N ARG A 113 -9.21 -11.99 -2.25
CA ARG A 113 -10.00 -12.64 -3.30
C ARG A 113 -9.29 -13.92 -3.75
N VAL A 114 -10.00 -15.04 -3.71
CA VAL A 114 -9.48 -16.36 -4.08
C VAL A 114 -10.29 -16.88 -5.26
N TYR A 115 -9.61 -17.34 -6.31
CA TYR A 115 -10.30 -17.93 -7.46
C TYR A 115 -10.90 -19.29 -7.09
N SER A 116 -12.21 -19.45 -7.28
CA SER A 116 -12.92 -20.72 -7.10
C SER A 116 -13.09 -21.40 -8.47
N PRO A 117 -12.37 -22.50 -8.76
CA PRO A 117 -12.49 -23.20 -10.04
C PRO A 117 -13.83 -23.93 -10.21
N TYR A 118 -14.56 -24.16 -9.12
CA TYR A 118 -15.86 -24.83 -9.16
C TYR A 118 -17.00 -23.90 -9.56
N GLN A 119 -16.88 -22.62 -9.22
CA GLN A 119 -17.92 -21.64 -9.50
C GLN A 119 -17.49 -20.60 -10.55
N ASP A 120 -16.25 -20.70 -11.06
CA ASP A 120 -15.66 -19.82 -12.07
C ASP A 120 -15.77 -18.32 -11.71
N TYR A 121 -15.63 -18.00 -10.43
CA TYR A 121 -15.60 -16.62 -9.95
C TYR A 121 -14.64 -16.45 -8.76
N TYR A 122 -14.26 -15.20 -8.46
CA TYR A 122 -13.43 -14.86 -7.31
C TYR A 122 -14.27 -14.74 -6.05
N GLU A 123 -14.01 -15.58 -5.05
CA GLU A 123 -14.62 -15.51 -3.73
C GLU A 123 -13.88 -14.53 -2.83
N VAL A 124 -14.64 -13.70 -2.13
CA VAL A 124 -14.13 -12.83 -1.07
C VAL A 124 -14.05 -13.66 0.20
N VAL A 125 -12.84 -13.87 0.73
CA VAL A 125 -12.63 -14.54 2.00
C VAL A 125 -12.58 -13.48 3.11
N PRO A 126 -13.60 -13.38 3.97
CA PRO A 126 -13.57 -12.47 5.10
C PRO A 126 -12.55 -12.95 6.14
N PRO A 127 -12.01 -12.04 6.96
CA PRO A 127 -11.22 -12.42 8.14
C PRO A 127 -12.08 -13.22 9.12
N ASN A 128 -11.44 -14.02 9.96
CA ASN A 128 -12.08 -14.61 11.13
C ASN A 128 -12.02 -13.67 12.35
N ALA A 129 -12.55 -14.13 13.49
CA ALA A 129 -12.56 -13.38 14.76
C ALA A 129 -11.16 -13.05 15.32
N HIS A 130 -10.12 -13.71 14.83
CA HIS A 130 -8.72 -13.44 15.17
C HIS A 130 -8.02 -12.56 14.16
N GLU A 131 -8.78 -11.85 13.31
CA GLU A 131 -8.20 -11.01 12.28
C GLU A 131 -7.33 -11.84 11.29
N ALA A 132 -7.57 -13.14 11.15
CA ALA A 132 -6.82 -14.01 10.23
C ALA A 132 -7.71 -14.50 9.07
N THR A 133 -7.19 -14.46 7.85
CA THR A 133 -7.83 -14.94 6.64
C THR A 133 -7.17 -16.24 6.20
N TYR A 134 -7.95 -17.32 6.15
CA TYR A 134 -7.46 -18.65 5.78
C TYR A 134 -7.80 -18.91 4.31
N VAL A 135 -6.78 -18.92 3.46
CA VAL A 135 -6.92 -19.25 2.04
C VAL A 135 -6.50 -20.69 1.84
N ARG A 136 -7.47 -21.56 1.53
CA ARG A 136 -7.17 -22.95 1.18
C ARG A 136 -6.99 -23.05 -0.32
N SER A 137 -5.76 -23.26 -0.79
CA SER A 137 -5.54 -23.54 -2.20
C SER A 137 -5.75 -25.04 -2.45
N TYR A 138 -6.76 -25.38 -3.24
CA TYR A 138 -6.97 -26.75 -3.70
C TYR A 138 -6.01 -27.13 -4.83
N TYR A 139 -5.35 -26.15 -5.45
CA TYR A 139 -4.33 -26.33 -6.48
C TYR A 139 -3.03 -25.64 -6.05
N GLY A 140 -2.13 -26.41 -5.45
CA GLY A 140 -0.77 -25.96 -5.15
C GLY A 140 0.15 -26.09 -6.38
N PRO A 141 1.29 -25.35 -6.43
CA PRO A 141 2.38 -25.65 -7.36
C PRO A 141 2.77 -27.14 -7.28
N PRO A 142 3.39 -27.74 -8.31
CA PRO A 142 3.74 -29.17 -8.32
C PRO A 142 4.65 -29.62 -7.17
N TYR A 143 5.20 -28.69 -6.38
CA TYR A 143 6.03 -28.94 -5.21
C TYR A 143 5.35 -28.71 -3.85
N ALA A 144 4.07 -28.29 -3.83
CA ALA A 144 3.28 -28.11 -2.60
C ALA A 144 2.04 -29.03 -2.68
N GLY A 145 1.96 -29.99 -1.77
CA GLY A 145 0.91 -31.01 -1.79
C GLY A 145 -0.51 -30.44 -1.78
N PRO A 146 -1.50 -31.12 -2.40
CA PRO A 146 -2.88 -30.66 -2.42
C PRO A 146 -3.42 -30.42 -0.98
N GLY A 147 -3.99 -29.24 -0.74
CA GLY A 147 -4.60 -28.89 0.55
C GLY A 147 -3.81 -27.94 1.45
N VAL A 148 -2.81 -27.22 0.94
CA VAL A 148 -2.09 -26.20 1.73
C VAL A 148 -3.02 -25.04 2.09
N THR A 149 -3.17 -24.81 3.39
CA THR A 149 -3.85 -23.65 3.95
C THR A 149 -2.84 -22.52 4.14
N HIS A 150 -2.96 -21.47 3.35
CA HIS A 150 -2.23 -20.23 3.56
C HIS A 150 -2.99 -19.38 4.59
N VAL A 151 -2.29 -18.94 5.62
CA VAL A 151 -2.86 -18.05 6.64
C VAL A 151 -2.32 -16.65 6.39
N ILE A 152 -3.21 -15.71 6.11
CA ILE A 152 -2.90 -14.28 6.01
C ILE A 152 -3.41 -13.64 7.29
N VAL A 153 -2.52 -13.21 8.16
CA VAL A 153 -2.87 -12.56 9.45
C VAL A 153 -2.95 -11.05 9.24
N ARG A 154 -3.98 -10.38 9.82
CA ARG A 154 -4.20 -8.92 9.77
C ARG A 154 -3.53 -8.17 10.92
#